data_AF-A0A966YHH6-F1
#
_entry.id   AF-A0A966YHH6-F1
#
_cell.length_a   1.000
_cell.length_b   1.000
_cell.length_c   1.000
_cell.angle_alpha   90.00
_cell.angle_beta   90.00
_cell.angle_gamma   90.00
#
_symmetry.space_group_name_H-M   'P 1'
#
loop_
_entity.id
_entity.type
_entity.pdbx_description
1 polymer ?
#
loop_
_entity_poly.entity_id
_entity_poly.type
_entity_poly.pdbx_seq_one_letter_code
_entity_poly.pdbx_strand_id
1 'polypeptide(L)' 'AEMKKILDEIRSGEFARDWILENRAGAAMFKATRRREREHQLTATGRQLRKMMQWIESKEV' A
#
# COMPACT_ATOMS: atom_id res chain seq x y z
N ALA A 1 -12.23 -15.22 11.78
CA ALA A 1 -10.81 -14.82 11.94
C ALA A 1 -10.28 -14.41 10.57
N GLU A 2 -10.23 -13.11 10.28
CA GLU A 2 -9.91 -12.61 8.93
C GLU A 2 -8.52 -13.04 8.45
N MET A 3 -7.54 -13.09 9.36
CA MET A 3 -6.18 -13.54 9.05
C MET A 3 -6.11 -14.98 8.53
N LYS A 4 -6.98 -15.88 9.01
CA LYS A 4 -6.99 -17.28 8.53
C LYS A 4 -7.51 -17.35 7.09
N LYS A 5 -8.54 -16.57 6.77
CA LYS A 5 -9.10 -16.47 5.42
C LYS A 5 -8.09 -15.92 4.42
N ILE A 6 -7.40 -14.82 4.76
CA ILE A 6 -6.34 -14.25 3.93
C ILE A 6 -5.22 -15.30 3.68
N LEU A 7 -4.85 -16.06 4.71
CA LEU A 7 -3.86 -17.13 4.54
C LEU A 7 -4.36 -18.24 3.59
N ASP A 8 -5.65 -18.57 3.61
CA ASP A 8 -6.25 -19.54 2.68
C ASP A 8 -6.25 -19.02 1.23
N GLU A 9 -6.56 -17.74 1.01
CA GLU A 9 -6.49 -17.06 -0.29
C GLU A 9 -5.06 -17.00 -0.85
N ILE A 10 -4.07 -16.81 0.03
CA ILE A 10 -2.64 -16.87 -0.35
C ILE A 10 -2.26 -18.30 -0.74
N ARG A 11 -2.60 -19.29 0.10
CA ARG A 11 -2.22 -20.69 -0.11
C ARG A 11 -2.89 -21.32 -1.33
N SER A 12 -4.13 -20.93 -1.63
CA SER A 12 -4.86 -21.36 -2.81
C SER A 12 -4.38 -20.69 -4.11
N GLY A 13 -3.59 -19.62 -4.00
CA GLY A 13 -3.09 -18.84 -5.15
C GLY A 13 -4.09 -17.84 -5.72
N GLU A 14 -5.27 -17.72 -5.12
CA GLU A 14 -6.30 -16.74 -5.50
C GLU A 14 -5.75 -15.32 -5.47
N PHE A 15 -5.09 -14.94 -4.36
CA PHE A 15 -4.46 -13.63 -4.21
C PHE A 15 -3.43 -13.34 -5.33
N ALA A 16 -2.61 -14.34 -5.66
CA ALA A 16 -1.57 -14.19 -6.68
C ALA A 16 -2.17 -14.01 -8.08
N ARG A 17 -3.20 -14.79 -8.41
CA ARG A 17 -3.92 -14.69 -9.69
C ARG A 17 -4.52 -13.29 -9.85
N ASP A 18 -5.22 -12.81 -8.83
CA ASP A 18 -5.92 -11.52 -8.87
C ASP A 18 -4.91 -10.36 -8.98
N TRP A 19 -3.80 -10.44 -8.24
CA TRP A 19 -2.72 -9.47 -8.35
C TRP A 19 -2.07 -9.44 -9.74
N ILE A 20 -1.85 -10.60 -10.36
CA ILE A 20 -1.30 -10.67 -11.73
C ILE A 20 -2.27 -10.05 -12.73
N LEU A 21 -3.57 -10.34 -12.63
CA LEU A 21 -4.59 -9.78 -13.53
C LEU A 21 -4.68 -8.26 -13.39
N GLU A 22 -4.72 -7.74 -12.15
CA GLU A 22 -4.72 -6.31 -11.87
C GLU A 22 -3.47 -5.63 -12.46
N ASN A 23 -2.29 -6.23 -12.32
CA ASN A 23 -1.06 -5.67 -12.90
C ASN A 23 -1.06 -5.69 -14.42
N ARG A 24 -1.55 -6.77 -15.03
CA ARG A 24 -1.73 -6.84 -16.50
C ARG A 24 -2.72 -5.77 -17.00
N ALA A 25 -3.72 -5.43 -16.20
CA ALA A 25 -4.65 -4.32 -16.45
C ALA A 25 -4.07 -2.93 -16.10
N GLY A 26 -2.78 -2.82 -15.76
CA GLY A 26 -2.11 -1.56 -15.48
C GLY A 26 -2.20 -1.08 -14.03
N ALA A 27 -2.66 -1.93 -13.11
CA ALA A 27 -2.72 -1.69 -11.66
C ALA A 27 -3.54 -0.46 -11.26
N ALA A 28 -4.71 -0.27 -11.89
CA ALA A 28 -5.55 0.91 -11.70
C ALA A 28 -6.04 1.07 -10.25
N MET A 29 -6.55 0.00 -9.64
CA MET A 29 -7.02 0.00 -8.25
C MET A 29 -5.86 0.29 -7.30
N PHE A 30 -4.73 -0.41 -7.48
CA PHE A 30 -3.55 -0.21 -6.64
C PHE A 30 -3.03 1.23 -6.70
N LYS A 31 -2.91 1.81 -7.92
CA LYS A 31 -2.46 3.19 -8.12
C LYS A 31 -3.44 4.19 -7.53
N ALA A 32 -4.74 3.98 -7.69
CA ALA A 32 -5.77 4.84 -7.12
C ALA A 32 -5.70 4.84 -5.59
N THR A 33 -5.60 3.66 -4.97
CA THR A 33 -5.44 3.51 -3.52
C THR A 33 -4.16 4.19 -3.05
N ARG A 34 -3.01 3.94 -3.69
CA ARG A 34 -1.74 4.62 -3.38
C ARG A 34 -1.82 6.14 -3.45
N ARG A 35 -2.55 6.68 -4.43
CA ARG A 35 -2.77 8.12 -4.55
C ARG A 35 -3.57 8.65 -3.35
N ARG A 36 -4.70 8.02 -3.02
CA ARG A 36 -5.54 8.42 -1.87
C ARG A 36 -4.76 8.39 -0.56
N GLU A 37 -4.01 7.31 -0.32
CA GLU A 37 -3.18 7.18 0.89
C GLU A 37 -2.10 8.26 0.99
N ARG A 38 -1.51 8.69 -0.14
CA ARG A 38 -0.52 9.78 -0.16
C ARG A 38 -1.13 11.16 0.11
N GLU A 39 -2.36 11.36 -0.35
CA GLU A 39 -3.15 12.58 -0.16
C GLU A 39 -3.80 12.64 1.23
N HIS A 40 -3.85 11.52 1.95
CA HIS A 40 -4.43 11.45 3.29
C HIS A 40 -3.71 12.38 4.28
N GLN A 41 -4.48 13.07 5.13
CA GLN A 41 -3.98 14.06 6.09
C GLN A 41 -2.93 13.47 7.02
N LEU A 42 -3.12 12.22 7.48
CA LEU A 42 -2.14 11.50 8.30
C LEU A 42 -0.76 11.45 7.63
N THR A 43 -0.73 11.18 6.33
CA THR A 43 0.51 11.09 5.56
C THR A 43 1.16 12.45 5.41
N ALA A 44 0.36 13.51 5.21
CA ALA A 44 0.84 14.89 5.14
C ALA A 44 1.49 15.34 6.47
N THR A 45 0.78 15.19 7.59
CA THR A 45 1.31 15.51 8.92
C THR A 45 2.53 14.67 9.26
N GLY A 46 2.49 13.36 8.97
CA GLY A 46 3.62 12.46 9.19
C GLY A 46 4.87 12.85 8.41
N ARG A 47 4.72 13.34 7.15
CA ARG A 47 5.84 13.87 6.37
C ARG A 47 6.45 15.10 7.04
N GLN A 48 5.64 16.04 7.52
CA GLN A 48 6.13 17.24 8.21
C GLN A 48 6.89 16.88 9.49
N LEU A 49 6.34 15.98 10.30
CA LEU A 49 6.99 15.52 11.52
C LEU A 49 8.34 14.86 11.23
N ARG A 50 8.40 13.95 10.25
CA ARG A 50 9.64 13.26 9.87
C ARG A 50 10.70 14.21 9.31
N LYS A 51 10.33 15.31 8.65
CA LYS A 51 11.29 16.34 8.19
C LYS A 51 12.02 17.04 9.34
N MET A 52 11.40 17.12 10.52
CA MET A 52 12.04 17.71 11.71
C MET A 52 12.96 16.73 12.44
N MET A 53 12.91 15.45 12.10
CA MET A 53 13.71 14.40 12.75
C MET A 53 15.06 14.27 12.04
N GLN A 54 16.05 15.04 12.49
CA GLN A 54 17.39 15.11 11.89
C GLN A 54 18.15 13.76 11.87
N TRP A 55 17.70 12.78 12.65
CA TRP A 55 18.29 11.44 12.72
C TRP A 55 17.62 10.42 11.79
N ILE A 56 16.57 10.81 11.06
CA ILE A 56 15.85 9.95 10.12
C ILE A 56 16.12 10.44 8.71
N GLU A 57 16.69 9.57 7.87
CA GLU A 57 16.75 9.78 6.43
C GLU A 57 15.37 9.52 5.81
N SER A 58 14.50 10.52 5.86
CA SER A 58 13.14 10.40 5.32
C SER A 58 13.18 10.42 3.79
N LYS A 59 13.13 9.25 3.16
CA LYS A 59 12.85 9.15 1.71
C LYS A 59 11.42 9.58 1.43
N GLU A 60 11.23 10.62 0.62
CA GLU A 60 9.92 11.01 0.12
C GLU A 60 9.49 10.02 -0.99
N VAL A 61 8.26 9.50 -0.88
CA VAL A 61 7.65 8.47 -1.76
C VAL A 61 6.27 8.92 -2.24
#